data_AF-A0A846DBR1-F1
#
_entry.id   AF-A0A846DBR1-F1
#
_cell.length_a   1.000
_cell.length_b   1.000
_cell.length_c   1.000
_cell.angle_alpha   90.00
_cell.angle_beta   90.00
_cell.angle_gamma   90.00
#
_symmetry.space_group_name_H-M   'P 1'
#
loop_
_entity.id
_entity.type
_entity.pdbx_description
1 polymer ?
#
loop_
_entity_poly.entity_id
_entity_poly.type
_entity_poly.pdbx_seq_one_letter_code
_entity_poly.pdbx_strand_id
1 'polypeptide(L)' 'MSIVIVENLSKIYPVAIKQPGLKGTLNHFFRRTYRSVKAVQDVSFEIGFGEVV' A
#
# COMPACT_ATOMS: atom_id res chain seq x y z
N MET A 1 -3.69 -14.75 -26.98
CA MET A 1 -4.68 -14.96 -25.90
C MET A 1 -3.93 -14.77 -24.60
N SER A 2 -4.34 -13.80 -23.79
CA SER A 2 -3.74 -13.50 -22.50
C SER A 2 -4.14 -14.57 -21.48
N ILE A 3 -3.17 -15.03 -20.69
CA ILE A 3 -3.37 -16.03 -19.63
C ILE A 3 -3.50 -15.37 -18.26
N VAL A 4 -2.99 -14.15 -18.12
CA VAL A 4 -3.21 -13.28 -16.96
C VAL A 4 -3.69 -11.94 -17.48
N ILE A 5 -4.74 -11.41 -16.86
CA ILE A 5 -5.26 -10.07 -17.11
C ILE A 5 -5.34 -9.38 -15.75
N VAL A 6 -4.67 -8.24 -15.64
CA VAL A 6 -4.66 -7.41 -14.43
C VAL A 6 -5.21 -6.04 -14.80
N GLU A 7 -6.24 -5.62 -14.08
CA GLU A 7 -6.90 -4.33 -14.28
C GLU A 7 -6.87 -3.52 -12.99
N ASN A 8 -6.36 -2.29 -13.09
CA ASN A 8 -6.37 -1.28 -12.03
C ASN A 8 -5.82 -1.76 -10.68
N LEU A 9 -4.83 -2.66 -10.70
CA LEU A 9 -4.28 -3.26 -9.49
C LEU A 9 -3.66 -2.18 -8.61
N SER A 10 -4.10 -2.15 -7.35
CA SER A 10 -3.63 -1.20 -6.35
C SER A 10 -3.42 -1.90 -5.02
N LYS A 11 -2.38 -1.51 -4.28
CA LYS A 11 -2.09 -2.03 -2.94
C LYS A 11 -1.64 -0.90 -2.04
N ILE A 12 -2.33 -0.75 -0.91
CA ILE A 12 -2.08 0.32 0.05
C ILE A 12 -1.82 -0.31 1.42
N TYR A 13 -0.74 0.12 2.08
CA TYR A 13 -0.42 -0.28 3.44
C TYR A 13 -0.54 0.91 4.40
N PRO A 14 -1.29 0.79 5.51
CA PRO A 14 -1.30 1.78 6.56
C PRO A 14 -0.02 1.66 7.39
N VAL A 15 0.78 2.72 7.44
CA VAL A 15 2.01 2.78 8.23
C VAL A 15 1.80 3.74 9.40
N ALA A 16 2.02 3.25 10.62
CA ALA A 16 1.90 4.08 11.81
C ALA A 16 2.91 5.22 11.80
N ILE A 17 2.46 6.44 12.09
CA ILE A 17 3.30 7.63 12.19
C ILE A 17 3.76 7.77 13.64
N LYS A 18 5.08 7.82 13.87
CA LYS A 18 5.63 8.15 15.19
C LYS A 18 5.57 9.66 15.38
N GLN A 19 4.86 10.14 16.40
CA GLN A 19 4.93 11.55 16.78
C GLN A 19 6.09 11.77 17.76
N PRO A 20 7.02 12.69 17.50
CA PRO A 20 8.11 13.00 18.42
C PRO A 20 7.61 13.76 19.67
N GLY A 21 8.27 13.56 20.81
CA GLY A 21 8.10 14.36 22.04
C GLY A 21 7.30 13.71 23.18
N LEU A 22 7.51 14.21 24.41
CA LEU A 22 6.95 13.68 25.67
C LEU A 22 5.40 13.75 25.73
N LYS A 23 4.80 14.79 25.10
CA LYS A 23 3.34 14.90 24.91
C LYS A 23 2.79 13.84 23.94
N GLY A 24 3.61 13.35 23.01
CA GLY A 24 3.26 12.29 22.06
C GLY A 24 3.09 10.93 22.74
N THR A 25 3.85 10.66 23.80
CA THR A 25 3.78 9.40 24.57
C THR A 25 2.47 9.23 25.33
N LEU A 26 1.92 10.30 25.93
CA LEU A 26 0.64 10.26 26.65
C LEU A 26 -0.57 10.19 25.70
N ASN A 27 -0.52 10.89 24.55
CA ASN A 27 -1.56 10.80 23.52
C ASN A 27 -1.52 9.50 22.70
N HIS A 28 -0.41 8.74 22.75
CA HIS A 28 -0.25 7.49 22.01
C HIS A 28 -1.23 6.39 22.46
N PHE A 29 -1.79 6.51 23.67
CA PHE A 29 -2.81 5.57 24.18
C PHE A 29 -4.23 5.83 23.65
N PHE A 30 -4.50 6.99 23.02
CA PHE A 30 -5.88 7.35 22.64
C PHE A 30 -6.15 7.40 21.14
N ARG A 31 -5.20 7.76 20.26
CA ARG A 31 -5.39 7.70 18.78
C ARG A 31 -4.07 7.50 18.02
N ARG A 32 -3.79 6.27 17.59
CA ARG A 32 -2.65 5.98 16.70
C ARG A 32 -2.95 6.52 15.30
N THR A 33 -2.15 7.48 14.82
CA THR A 33 -2.26 8.02 13.45
C THR A 33 -1.52 7.12 12.46
N TYR A 34 -2.15 6.88 11.30
CA TYR A 34 -1.57 6.13 10.20
C TYR A 34 -1.46 7.01 8.95
N ARG A 35 -0.42 6.79 8.16
CA ARG A 35 -0.34 7.27 6.77
C ARG A 35 -0.53 6.10 5.81
N SER A 36 -1.21 6.36 4.70
CA SER A 36 -1.35 5.39 3.63
C SER A 36 -0.10 5.41 2.74
N VAL A 37 0.53 4.26 2.58
CA VAL A 37 1.62 4.06 1.62
C VAL A 37 1.09 3.24 0.45
N LYS A 38 1.10 3.84 -0.74
CA LYS A 38 0.70 3.18 -1.99
C LYS A 38 1.89 2.34 -2.49
N ALA A 39 1.79 1.01 -2.35
CA ALA A 39 2.81 0.07 -2.81
C ALA A 39 2.60 -0.36 -4.27
N VAL A 40 1.35 -0.39 -4.72
CA VAL A 40 0.98 -0.53 -6.14
C VAL A 40 -0.10 0.50 -6.41
N GLN A 41 -0.02 1.20 -7.55
CA GLN A 41 -0.93 2.28 -7.89
C GLN A 41 -1.43 2.11 -9.32
N ASP A 42 -2.68 1.68 -9.45
CA ASP A 42 -3.44 1.64 -10.70
C ASP A 42 -2.68 1.02 -11.88
N VAL A 43 -2.21 -0.21 -11.69
CA VAL A 43 -1.42 -0.93 -12.70
C VAL A 43 -2.33 -1.87 -13.47
N SER A 44 -2.35 -1.74 -14.80
CA SER A 44 -3.06 -2.63 -15.71
C SER A 44 -2.08 -3.25 -16.70
N PHE A 45 -2.15 -4.56 -16.88
CA PHE A 45 -1.34 -5.29 -17.85
C PHE A 45 -1.92 -6.66 -18.15
N GLU A 46 -1.41 -7.28 -19.21
CA GLU A 46 -1.73 -8.64 -19.59
C GLU A 46 -0.44 -9.45 -19.69
N ILE A 47 -0.50 -10.74 -19.39
CA ILE A 47 0.60 -11.68 -19.65
C ILE A 47 0.11 -12.73 -20.64
N GLY A 48 0.83 -12.90 -21.74
CA GLY A 48 0.62 -13.91 -22.76
C GLY A 48 1.17 -15.30 -22.38
N PHE A 49 0.72 -16.33 -23.10
CA PHE A 49 1.24 -17.67 -22.90
C PHE A 49 2.74 -17.74 -23.22
N GLY A 50 3.54 -18.24 -22.26
CA GLY A 50 5.00 -18.38 -22.41
C GLY A 50 5.79 -17.08 -22.23
N GLU A 51 5.12 -15.97 -21.89
CA GLU A 51 5.78 -14.70 -21.59
C GLU A 51 6.47 -14.76 -20.21
N VAL A 52 7.70 -14.25 -20.13
CA VAL A 52 8.51 -14.17 -18.91
C VAL A 52 8.69 -12.69 -18.56
N VAL A 53 8.26 -12.31 -17.36
CA VAL A 53 8.16 -10.93 -16.86
C VAL A 53 8.88 -10.76 -15.54
#